data_AF-A0A813CAJ3-F1
#
_entry.id   AF-A0A813CAJ3-F1
#
_cell.length_a   1.000
_cell.length_b   1.000
_cell.length_c   1.000
_cell.angle_alpha   90.00
_cell.angle_beta   90.00
_cell.angle_gamma   90.00
#
_symmetry.space_group_name_H-M   'P 1'
#
loop_
_entity.id
_entity.type
_entity.pdbx_description
1 polymer ?
#
loop_
_entity_poly.entity_id
_entity_poly.type
_entity_poly.pdbx_seq_one_letter_code
_entity_poly.pdbx_strand_id
1 'polypeptide(L)'
;MNFSTKRKLPRSFGCLIVGFLTLLSCEYCAVRSPPGWWKAGRARKRLGSVAEAELLSHLAVLLLPEEPIRELFRDFPAERNEGWSRNTLSPDLAVYGALQAQEAALFLEYDGYCRHLKPRGILADTRKSQALLDASPAGSYVLRIAHAHRGLQCSCEMGEVVIESWQMGRECSLVKALRQIVEFLLTLQGSKLQPRLKSRLQQFMDDPVGTSRVAAAEFTDQVATERDSDFDPAHLHEFLQLQLGLSPS
;
A
#
# COMPACT_ATOMS: atom_id res chain seq x y z
N MET A 1 -76.88 -52.27 18.26
CA MET A 1 -75.90 -52.99 17.41
C MET A 1 -74.55 -52.30 17.66
N ASN A 2 -73.65 -52.78 18.54
CA ASN A 2 -72.65 -53.86 18.35
C ASN A 2 -71.89 -53.66 17.02
N PHE A 3 -70.55 -53.49 16.90
CA PHE A 3 -69.34 -53.97 17.58
C PHE A 3 -68.21 -52.91 17.36
N SER A 4 -67.36 -52.58 18.33
CA SER A 4 -66.04 -53.18 18.64
C SER A 4 -64.86 -52.81 17.72
N THR A 5 -63.88 -52.15 18.36
CA THR A 5 -62.41 -52.24 18.28
C THR A 5 -61.67 -52.23 16.92
N LYS A 6 -60.66 -51.36 16.82
CA LYS A 6 -59.23 -51.77 16.89
C LYS A 6 -58.27 -50.57 16.89
N ARG A 7 -57.34 -50.60 17.85
CA ARG A 7 -56.12 -49.77 17.93
C ARG A 7 -55.17 -50.14 16.80
N LYS A 8 -54.42 -49.16 16.26
CA LYS A 8 -53.03 -49.34 15.82
C LYS A 8 -52.21 -48.06 16.03
N LEU A 9 -51.26 -48.13 16.96
CA LEU A 9 -50.06 -47.29 16.98
C LEU A 9 -49.20 -47.61 15.74
N PRO A 10 -48.46 -46.64 15.21
CA PRO A 10 -47.12 -46.87 14.71
C PRO A 10 -46.08 -46.51 15.77
N ARG A 11 -45.13 -47.43 15.94
CA ARG A 11 -43.86 -47.26 16.66
C ARG A 11 -42.94 -46.32 15.88
N SER A 12 -42.19 -45.50 16.63
CA SER A 12 -40.76 -45.16 16.49
C SER A 12 -40.14 -45.25 15.10
N PHE A 13 -39.45 -44.20 14.65
CA PHE A 13 -38.02 -44.23 14.32
C PHE A 13 -37.55 -42.83 13.89
N GLY A 14 -36.37 -42.42 14.38
CA GLY A 14 -35.50 -41.50 13.63
C GLY A 14 -35.65 -40.02 13.95
N CYS A 15 -35.07 -39.62 15.09
CA CYS A 15 -34.47 -38.31 15.24
C CYS A 15 -33.41 -38.13 14.14
N LEU A 16 -33.72 -37.39 13.08
CA LEU A 16 -32.74 -36.83 12.15
C LEU A 16 -32.74 -35.33 12.34
N ILE A 17 -32.08 -34.89 13.41
CA ILE A 17 -31.49 -33.56 13.46
C ILE A 17 -30.51 -33.55 12.29
N VAL A 18 -30.93 -32.98 11.16
CA VAL A 18 -30.01 -32.53 10.12
C VAL A 18 -29.27 -31.36 10.72
N GLY A 19 -28.23 -31.70 11.49
CA GLY A 19 -27.22 -30.77 11.92
C GLY A 19 -26.57 -30.25 10.66
N PHE A 20 -27.00 -29.06 10.23
CA PHE A 20 -26.16 -28.17 9.45
C PHE A 20 -24.92 -27.91 10.32
N LEU A 21 -23.91 -28.77 10.18
CA LEU A 21 -22.53 -28.41 10.38
C LEU A 21 -22.27 -27.32 9.35
N THR A 22 -22.61 -26.09 9.71
CA THR A 22 -21.89 -24.93 9.22
C THR A 22 -20.44 -25.22 9.55
N LEU A 23 -19.73 -25.73 8.54
CA LEU A 23 -18.28 -25.61 8.46
C LEU A 23 -18.01 -24.12 8.59
N LEU A 24 -17.83 -23.67 9.82
CA LEU A 24 -16.94 -22.58 10.13
C LEU A 24 -15.59 -23.06 9.60
N SER A 25 -15.38 -22.85 8.30
CA SER A 25 -14.07 -22.58 7.75
C SER A 25 -13.60 -21.34 8.49
N CYS A 26 -13.12 -21.59 9.70
CA CYS A 26 -12.07 -20.80 10.31
C CYS A 26 -10.96 -20.87 9.27
N GLU A 27 -11.00 -19.92 8.33
CA GLU A 27 -9.84 -19.52 7.57
C GLU A 27 -8.81 -19.25 8.64
N TYR A 28 -7.98 -20.26 8.89
CA TYR A 28 -6.80 -20.13 9.70
C TYR A 28 -6.14 -18.86 9.19
N CYS A 29 -6.13 -17.82 10.02
CA CYS A 29 -5.30 -16.65 9.86
C CYS A 29 -3.86 -17.16 9.97
N ALA A 30 -3.38 -17.80 8.91
CA ALA A 30 -1.99 -18.10 8.74
C ALA A 30 -1.32 -16.73 8.67
N VAL A 31 -0.78 -16.30 9.81
CA VAL A 31 0.10 -15.14 9.91
C VAL A 31 1.21 -15.44 8.91
N ARG A 32 1.13 -14.80 7.74
CA ARG A 32 2.11 -15.00 6.68
C ARG A 32 3.42 -14.47 7.22
N SER A 33 4.40 -15.36 7.33
CA SER A 33 5.75 -14.92 7.67
C SER A 33 6.28 -14.05 6.54
N PRO A 34 6.86 -12.87 6.83
CA PRO A 34 7.38 -12.02 5.77
C PRO A 34 8.49 -12.74 4.98
N PRO A 35 8.58 -12.48 3.66
CA PRO A 35 9.54 -13.14 2.78
C PRO A 35 10.98 -12.72 3.09
N GLY A 36 11.96 -13.47 2.57
CA GLY A 36 13.39 -13.24 2.88
C GLY A 36 13.88 -11.83 2.49
N TRP A 37 13.49 -11.34 1.31
CA TRP A 37 13.84 -9.99 0.84
C TRP A 37 13.25 -8.89 1.72
N TRP A 38 12.04 -9.10 2.26
CA TRP A 38 11.40 -8.15 3.17
C TRP A 38 12.21 -7.96 4.44
N LYS A 39 12.63 -9.09 5.03
CA LYS A 39 13.44 -9.14 6.25
C LYS A 39 14.83 -8.54 6.08
N ALA A 40 15.38 -8.57 4.85
CA ALA A 40 16.65 -7.91 4.54
C ALA A 40 16.53 -6.38 4.50
N GLY A 41 15.34 -5.85 4.22
CA GLY A 41 15.07 -4.42 4.30
C GLY A 41 14.88 -3.93 5.74
N ARG A 42 14.84 -2.61 5.91
CA ARG A 42 14.57 -1.94 7.19
C ARG A 42 13.57 -0.81 7.00
N ALA A 43 12.80 -0.48 8.03
CA ALA A 43 11.95 0.70 8.02
C ALA A 43 12.77 1.98 7.73
N ARG A 44 12.20 2.88 6.93
CA ARG A 44 12.80 4.16 6.57
C ARG A 44 12.86 5.07 7.78
N LYS A 45 14.02 5.71 7.96
CA LYS A 45 14.21 6.73 9.01
C LYS A 45 13.49 8.03 8.68
N ARG A 46 13.39 8.37 7.39
CA ARG A 46 12.77 9.60 6.90
C ARG A 46 11.81 9.23 5.78
N LEU A 47 10.57 9.69 5.91
CA LEU A 47 9.59 9.61 4.85
C LEU A 47 9.78 10.79 3.89
N GLY A 48 9.16 10.70 2.71
CA GLY A 48 9.24 11.75 1.71
C GLY A 48 8.46 13.01 2.09
N SER A 49 7.50 13.40 1.26
CA SER A 49 6.64 14.55 1.54
C SER A 49 5.43 14.16 2.42
N VAL A 50 4.80 15.13 3.08
CA VAL A 50 3.54 14.89 3.82
C VAL A 50 2.45 14.39 2.86
N ALA A 51 2.41 14.90 1.62
CA ALA A 51 1.52 14.38 0.57
C ALA A 51 1.82 12.91 0.24
N GLU A 52 3.10 12.54 0.09
CA GLU A 52 3.48 11.13 -0.11
C GLU A 52 3.00 10.25 1.06
N ALA A 53 3.22 10.70 2.30
CA ALA A 53 2.78 9.98 3.48
C ALA A 53 1.25 9.83 3.53
N GLU A 54 0.49 10.89 3.20
CA GLU A 54 -0.97 10.87 3.17
C GLU A 54 -1.49 9.86 2.14
N LEU A 55 -1.03 9.93 0.89
CA LEU A 55 -1.51 8.99 -0.13
C LEU A 55 -1.10 7.55 0.18
N LEU A 56 0.17 7.32 0.50
CA LEU A 56 0.73 5.97 0.61
C LEU A 56 0.35 5.28 1.93
N SER A 57 0.08 6.02 3.02
CA SER A 57 -0.44 5.44 4.25
C SER A 57 -1.86 4.89 4.08
N HIS A 58 -2.71 5.59 3.32
CA HIS A 58 -4.04 5.09 2.97
C HIS A 58 -3.95 3.84 2.09
N LEU A 59 -3.03 3.81 1.11
CA LEU A 59 -2.79 2.61 0.32
C LEU A 59 -2.22 1.46 1.17
N ALA A 60 -1.34 1.74 2.12
CA ALA A 60 -0.80 0.75 3.06
C ALA A 60 -1.91 -0.01 3.78
N VAL A 61 -2.89 0.70 4.36
CA VAL A 61 -4.01 0.05 5.06
C VAL A 61 -4.90 -0.75 4.10
N LEU A 62 -5.08 -0.29 2.86
CA LEU A 62 -5.85 -1.05 1.87
C LEU A 62 -5.10 -2.32 1.42
N LEU A 63 -3.79 -2.24 1.22
CA LEU A 63 -3.01 -3.30 0.61
C LEU A 63 -2.59 -4.36 1.62
N LEU A 64 -2.14 -3.96 2.81
CA LEU A 64 -1.65 -4.88 3.85
C LEU A 64 -1.96 -4.34 5.26
N PRO A 65 -3.24 -4.31 5.68
CA PRO A 65 -3.67 -3.75 6.96
C PRO A 65 -3.12 -4.50 8.18
N GLU A 66 -2.66 -5.73 8.00
CA GLU A 66 -2.07 -6.54 9.06
C GLU A 66 -0.65 -6.08 9.44
N GLU A 67 0.01 -5.29 8.58
CA GLU A 67 1.36 -4.76 8.80
C GLU A 67 1.27 -3.29 9.28
N PRO A 68 2.07 -2.87 10.29
CA PRO A 68 2.14 -1.47 10.68
C PRO A 68 2.53 -0.58 9.49
N ILE A 69 1.82 0.55 9.31
CA ILE A 69 2.02 1.47 8.17
C ILE A 69 3.50 1.82 7.99
N ARG A 70 4.20 2.17 9.09
CA ARG A 70 5.63 2.54 9.07
C ARG A 70 6.53 1.44 8.51
N GLU A 71 6.20 0.16 8.74
CA GLU A 71 7.00 -0.97 8.28
C GLU A 71 6.92 -1.18 6.76
N LEU A 72 5.94 -0.58 6.09
CA LEU A 72 5.78 -0.62 4.63
C LEU A 72 6.64 0.43 3.89
N PHE A 73 7.13 1.44 4.62
CA PHE A 73 8.10 2.41 4.10
C PHE A 73 9.50 1.87 4.38
N ARG A 74 10.14 1.19 3.42
CA ARG A 74 11.42 0.48 3.65
C ARG A 74 12.57 0.95 2.77
N ASP A 75 13.78 0.76 3.29
CA ASP A 75 15.03 0.72 2.54
C ASP A 75 15.49 -0.73 2.42
N PHE A 76 15.84 -1.16 1.21
CA PHE A 76 16.43 -2.45 0.94
C PHE A 76 17.93 -2.29 0.64
N PRO A 77 18.79 -3.21 1.10
CA PRO A 77 20.19 -3.22 0.68
C PRO A 77 20.28 -3.44 -0.83
N ALA A 78 21.21 -2.76 -1.48
CA ALA A 78 21.45 -2.88 -2.90
C ALA A 78 22.94 -2.83 -3.21
N GLU A 79 23.38 -3.68 -4.13
CA GLU A 79 24.74 -3.63 -4.65
C GLU A 79 24.88 -2.49 -5.65
N ARG A 80 26.01 -1.78 -5.59
CA ARG A 80 26.31 -0.75 -6.57
C ARG A 80 26.70 -1.41 -7.89
N ASN A 81 26.09 -0.96 -8.98
CA ASN A 81 26.43 -1.38 -10.33
C ASN A 81 26.25 -0.22 -11.31
N GLU A 82 26.43 -0.47 -12.60
CA GLU A 82 26.28 0.57 -13.64
C GLU A 82 24.87 1.18 -13.69
N GLY A 83 23.84 0.41 -13.31
CA GLY A 83 22.44 0.84 -13.27
C GLY A 83 22.04 1.60 -11.99
N TRP A 84 22.71 1.34 -10.87
CA TRP A 84 22.37 1.87 -9.56
C TRP A 84 23.60 2.20 -8.71
N SER A 85 23.79 3.47 -8.38
CA SER A 85 24.99 3.95 -7.67
C SER A 85 24.86 4.01 -6.14
N ARG A 86 23.68 3.71 -5.58
CA ARG A 86 23.42 3.79 -4.14
C ARG A 86 23.52 2.40 -3.49
N ASN A 87 23.84 2.37 -2.20
CA ASN A 87 23.86 1.14 -1.39
C ASN A 87 22.48 0.65 -0.97
N THR A 88 21.43 1.40 -1.31
CA THR A 88 20.07 1.10 -0.91
C THR A 88 19.09 1.37 -2.05
N LEU A 89 18.04 0.57 -2.10
CA LEU A 89 16.84 0.80 -2.89
C LEU A 89 15.72 1.21 -1.94
N SER A 90 15.13 2.38 -2.18
CA SER A 90 14.15 2.98 -1.28
C SER A 90 12.86 3.24 -2.06
N PRO A 91 12.00 2.22 -2.26
CA PRO A 91 10.68 2.43 -2.84
C PRO A 91 9.80 3.26 -1.92
N ASP A 92 8.84 4.02 -2.46
CA ASP A 92 7.99 4.91 -1.64
C ASP A 92 6.94 4.12 -0.83
N LEU A 93 6.56 2.94 -1.29
CA LEU A 93 5.93 1.89 -0.47
C LEU A 93 6.33 0.52 -1.01
N ALA A 94 6.55 -0.45 -0.13
CA ALA A 94 6.76 -1.85 -0.51
C ALA A 94 5.73 -2.74 0.17
N VAL A 95 5.12 -3.65 -0.58
CA VAL A 95 4.11 -4.57 -0.07
C VAL A 95 4.42 -6.00 -0.52
N TYR A 96 4.54 -6.91 0.44
CA TYR A 96 4.63 -8.35 0.15
C TYR A 96 3.24 -9.00 0.17
N GLY A 97 3.09 -10.12 -0.54
CA GLY A 97 1.85 -10.90 -0.50
C GLY A 97 0.64 -10.21 -1.13
N ALA A 98 0.81 -9.08 -1.84
CA ALA A 98 -0.24 -8.43 -2.60
C ALA A 98 -0.52 -9.13 -3.94
N LEU A 99 0.53 -9.67 -4.56
CA LEU A 99 0.50 -10.35 -5.85
C LEU A 99 0.31 -11.87 -5.69
N GLN A 100 -0.17 -12.56 -6.73
CA GLN A 100 -0.43 -14.00 -6.73
C GLN A 100 0.83 -14.83 -6.41
N ALA A 101 1.96 -14.43 -7.00
CA ALA A 101 3.26 -14.90 -6.55
C ALA A 101 3.50 -14.35 -5.13
N GLN A 102 3.36 -15.21 -4.11
CA GLN A 102 3.30 -14.77 -2.71
C GLN A 102 4.58 -14.05 -2.24
N GLU A 103 5.72 -14.47 -2.77
CA GLU A 103 7.02 -13.86 -2.49
C GLU A 103 7.25 -12.56 -3.28
N ALA A 104 6.44 -12.27 -4.30
CA ALA A 104 6.63 -11.10 -5.14
C ALA A 104 6.27 -9.80 -4.40
N ALA A 105 7.01 -8.74 -4.74
CA ALA A 105 6.82 -7.40 -4.20
C ALA A 105 5.89 -6.58 -5.10
N LEU A 106 4.97 -5.84 -4.49
CA LEU A 106 4.34 -4.69 -5.11
C LEU A 106 5.03 -3.44 -4.58
N PHE A 107 5.73 -2.72 -5.46
CA PHE A 107 6.34 -1.44 -5.16
C PHE A 107 5.46 -0.30 -5.68
N LEU A 108 5.26 0.73 -4.86
CA LEU A 108 4.56 1.95 -5.23
C LEU A 108 5.54 3.12 -5.18
N GLU A 109 5.48 3.96 -6.21
CA GLU A 109 6.31 5.14 -6.37
C GLU A 109 5.38 6.34 -6.61
N TYR A 110 5.51 7.39 -5.81
CA TYR A 110 4.70 8.60 -5.95
C TYR A 110 5.53 9.76 -6.55
N ASP A 111 5.20 10.12 -7.77
CA ASP A 111 5.88 11.12 -8.58
C ASP A 111 5.21 12.49 -8.48
N GLY A 112 5.08 13.00 -7.25
CA GLY A 112 4.37 14.26 -6.97
C GLY A 112 5.11 15.54 -7.40
N TYR A 113 6.38 15.47 -7.81
CA TYR A 113 7.21 16.65 -8.07
C TYR A 113 7.52 16.86 -9.55
N CYS A 114 7.45 18.12 -10.02
CA CYS A 114 7.60 18.45 -11.45
C CYS A 114 8.92 17.99 -12.10
N ARG A 115 9.99 17.79 -11.31
CA ARG A 115 11.27 17.26 -11.80
C ARG A 115 11.15 15.87 -12.41
N HIS A 116 10.17 15.08 -11.98
CA HIS A 116 9.92 13.73 -12.48
C HIS A 116 9.40 13.75 -13.93
N LEU A 117 8.88 14.89 -14.42
CA LEU A 117 8.46 15.06 -15.81
C LEU A 117 9.62 15.44 -16.75
N LYS A 118 10.80 15.77 -16.21
CA LYS A 118 11.98 16.12 -17.02
C LYS A 118 12.65 14.83 -17.52
N PRO A 119 13.31 14.84 -18.71
CA PRO A 119 14.00 13.65 -19.24
C PRO A 119 14.98 13.00 -18.24
N ARG A 120 15.74 13.82 -17.48
CA ARG A 120 16.64 13.31 -16.44
C ARG A 120 15.90 12.62 -15.29
N GLY A 121 14.72 13.12 -14.92
CA GLY A 121 13.87 12.51 -13.89
C GLY A 121 13.29 11.19 -14.37
N ILE A 122 12.74 11.15 -15.58
CA ILE A 122 12.23 9.93 -16.23
C ILE A 122 13.31 8.84 -16.30
N LEU A 123 14.53 9.19 -16.72
CA LEU A 123 15.66 8.26 -16.76
C LEU A 123 16.12 7.78 -15.39
N ALA A 124 16.07 8.63 -14.36
CA ALA A 124 16.39 8.23 -12.99
C ALA A 124 15.35 7.24 -12.43
N ASP A 125 14.07 7.53 -12.68
CA ASP A 125 12.96 6.72 -12.21
C ASP A 125 12.88 5.39 -12.95
N THR A 126 13.17 5.37 -14.25
CA THR A 126 13.29 4.11 -15.03
C THR A 126 14.40 3.22 -14.45
N ARG A 127 15.57 3.79 -14.14
CA ARG A 127 16.67 3.04 -13.51
C ARG A 127 16.31 2.54 -12.10
N LYS A 128 15.60 3.34 -11.31
CA LYS A 128 15.10 2.94 -9.99
C LYS A 128 14.12 1.77 -10.11
N SER A 129 13.14 1.87 -11.02
CA SER A 129 12.18 0.80 -11.28
C SER A 129 12.88 -0.50 -11.69
N GLN A 130 13.83 -0.42 -12.62
CA GLN A 130 14.57 -1.61 -13.06
C GLN A 130 15.37 -2.23 -11.91
N ALA A 131 16.09 -1.42 -11.13
CA ALA A 131 16.87 -1.92 -10.01
C ALA A 131 15.99 -2.54 -8.91
N LEU A 132 14.78 -2.01 -8.68
CA LEU A 132 13.80 -2.63 -7.78
C LEU A 132 13.37 -4.01 -8.29
N LEU A 133 13.07 -4.13 -9.58
CA LEU A 133 12.67 -5.40 -10.20
C LEU A 133 13.79 -6.42 -10.15
N ASP A 134 15.01 -6.04 -10.56
CA ASP A 134 16.20 -6.90 -10.56
C ASP A 134 16.55 -7.44 -9.16
N ALA A 135 16.31 -6.65 -8.12
CA ALA A 135 16.58 -7.02 -6.72
C ALA A 135 15.42 -7.76 -6.03
N SER A 136 14.30 -7.98 -6.73
CA SER A 136 13.08 -8.55 -6.16
C SER A 136 12.76 -9.93 -6.73
N PRO A 137 11.95 -10.76 -6.03
CA PRO A 137 11.53 -12.04 -6.56
C PRO A 137 10.74 -11.91 -7.86
N ALA A 138 10.79 -12.95 -8.70
CA ALA A 138 10.05 -13.00 -9.95
C ALA A 138 8.55 -12.78 -9.74
N GLY A 139 7.92 -12.07 -10.67
CA GLY A 139 6.51 -11.68 -10.59
C GLY A 139 6.24 -10.41 -9.79
N SER A 140 7.29 -9.73 -9.31
CA SER A 140 7.17 -8.40 -8.70
C SER A 140 6.70 -7.34 -9.70
N TYR A 141 6.17 -6.25 -9.16
CA TYR A 141 5.57 -5.19 -9.97
C TYR A 141 5.86 -3.81 -9.39
N VAL A 142 6.17 -2.85 -10.25
CA VAL A 142 6.34 -1.43 -9.89
C VAL A 142 5.18 -0.61 -10.46
N LEU A 143 4.40 0.02 -9.59
CA LEU A 143 3.39 0.99 -9.97
C LEU A 143 3.86 2.40 -9.66
N ARG A 144 3.99 3.23 -10.70
CA ARG A 144 4.26 4.66 -10.58
C ARG A 144 2.97 5.45 -10.61
N ILE A 145 2.80 6.36 -9.65
CA ILE A 145 1.63 7.20 -9.46
C ILE A 145 2.04 8.64 -9.74
N ALA A 146 1.46 9.25 -10.77
CA ALA A 146 1.84 10.58 -11.23
C ALA A 146 0.62 11.49 -11.43
N HIS A 147 0.85 12.80 -11.54
CA HIS A 147 -0.21 13.77 -11.87
C HIS A 147 -0.30 14.10 -13.37
N ALA A 148 0.63 13.59 -14.17
CA ALA A 148 0.65 13.74 -15.61
C ALA A 148 1.39 12.57 -16.22
N HIS A 149 1.04 12.21 -17.46
CA HIS A 149 1.73 11.17 -18.21
C HIS A 149 3.20 11.53 -18.38
N ARG A 150 4.07 10.58 -18.03
CA ARG A 150 5.52 10.78 -18.06
C ARG A 150 6.17 10.19 -19.29
N GLY A 151 5.43 9.46 -20.12
CA GLY A 151 5.96 8.76 -21.28
C GLY A 151 6.92 7.61 -20.91
N LEU A 152 6.75 7.04 -19.71
CA LEU A 152 7.50 5.87 -19.28
C LEU A 152 7.15 4.66 -20.15
N GLN A 153 8.16 3.88 -20.54
CA GLN A 153 7.93 2.60 -21.22
C GLN A 153 7.36 1.59 -20.22
N CYS A 154 6.03 1.53 -20.12
CA CYS A 154 5.34 0.54 -19.31
C CYS A 154 5.63 -0.87 -19.87
N SER A 155 5.78 -1.84 -18.97
CA SER A 155 6.06 -3.24 -19.30
C SER A 155 5.07 -4.16 -18.59
N CYS A 156 5.24 -5.48 -18.69
CA CYS A 156 4.44 -6.43 -17.93
C CYS A 156 4.67 -6.35 -16.40
N GLU A 157 5.78 -5.76 -15.97
CA GLU A 157 6.25 -5.66 -14.58
C GLU A 157 6.26 -4.20 -14.08
N MET A 158 5.92 -3.23 -14.93
CA MET A 158 5.88 -1.82 -14.57
C MET A 158 4.69 -1.12 -15.23
N GLY A 159 3.95 -0.34 -14.44
CA GLY A 159 2.87 0.51 -14.94
C GLY A 159 2.89 1.91 -14.36
N GLU A 160 2.15 2.79 -15.03
CA GLU A 160 1.91 4.17 -14.65
C GLU A 160 0.41 4.39 -14.48
N VAL A 161 0.01 4.98 -13.35
CA VAL A 161 -1.34 5.52 -13.15
C VAL A 161 -1.26 7.04 -13.01
N VAL A 162 -2.06 7.73 -13.81
CA VAL A 162 -2.23 9.18 -13.69
C VAL A 162 -3.44 9.47 -12.83
N ILE A 163 -3.21 10.13 -11.71
CA ILE A 163 -4.24 10.51 -10.74
C ILE A 163 -4.44 12.02 -10.75
N GLU A 164 -5.65 12.44 -10.40
CA GLU A 164 -5.88 13.85 -10.13
C GLU A 164 -5.10 14.29 -8.88
N SER A 165 -4.63 15.53 -8.89
CA SER A 165 -4.07 16.14 -7.70
C SER A 165 -5.14 16.24 -6.62
N TRP A 166 -4.75 15.96 -5.39
CA TRP A 166 -5.62 16.12 -4.23
C TRP A 166 -5.09 17.23 -3.32
N GLN A 167 -5.97 17.70 -2.45
CA GLN A 167 -5.64 18.69 -1.42
C GLN A 167 -5.43 17.94 -0.11
N MET A 168 -4.27 18.15 0.53
CA MET A 168 -3.97 17.52 1.81
C MET A 168 -5.02 17.87 2.87
N GLY A 169 -5.39 16.90 3.70
CA GLY A 169 -6.45 17.01 4.70
C GLY A 169 -7.87 17.07 4.14
N ARG A 170 -8.04 17.18 2.81
CA ARG A 170 -9.36 17.19 2.17
C ARG A 170 -9.72 15.80 1.67
N GLU A 171 -10.34 15.04 2.57
CA GLU A 171 -10.70 13.64 2.40
C GLU A 171 -11.32 13.32 1.02
N CYS A 172 -12.36 14.04 0.59
CA CYS A 172 -13.04 13.77 -0.69
C CYS A 172 -12.10 13.80 -1.90
N SER A 173 -11.09 14.69 -1.90
CA SER A 173 -10.13 14.78 -3.00
C SER A 173 -9.14 13.62 -2.97
N LEU A 174 -8.70 13.21 -1.78
CA LEU A 174 -7.84 12.04 -1.60
C LEU A 174 -8.57 10.75 -1.99
N VAL A 175 -9.84 10.60 -1.62
CA VAL A 175 -10.67 9.44 -2.03
C VAL A 175 -10.66 9.28 -3.53
N LYS A 176 -10.81 10.38 -4.27
CA LYS A 176 -10.84 10.34 -5.73
C LYS A 176 -9.53 9.80 -6.30
N ALA A 177 -8.39 10.30 -5.80
CA ALA A 177 -7.07 9.80 -6.18
C ALA A 177 -6.91 8.30 -5.84
N LEU A 178 -7.28 7.89 -4.63
CA LEU A 178 -7.23 6.49 -4.20
C LEU A 178 -8.08 5.57 -5.10
N ARG A 179 -9.29 6.00 -5.48
CA ARG A 179 -10.16 5.23 -6.39
C ARG A 179 -9.53 5.02 -7.76
N GLN A 180 -8.87 6.03 -8.32
CA GLN A 180 -8.15 5.89 -9.60
C GLN A 180 -7.01 4.84 -9.52
N ILE A 181 -6.28 4.81 -8.40
CA ILE A 181 -5.23 3.82 -8.15
C ILE A 181 -5.82 2.42 -7.99
N VAL A 182 -6.89 2.29 -7.20
CA VAL A 182 -7.54 1.00 -6.95
C VAL A 182 -8.19 0.45 -8.23
N GLU A 183 -8.83 1.30 -9.02
CA GLU A 183 -9.37 0.92 -10.33
C GLU A 183 -8.27 0.41 -11.26
N PHE A 184 -7.11 1.08 -11.32
CA PHE A 184 -5.95 0.61 -12.08
C PHE A 184 -5.50 -0.78 -11.61
N LEU A 185 -5.36 -0.98 -10.30
CA LEU A 185 -4.95 -2.26 -9.72
C LEU A 185 -5.94 -3.38 -10.03
N LEU A 186 -7.25 -3.11 -9.96
CA LEU A 186 -8.31 -4.08 -10.24
C LEU A 186 -8.43 -4.43 -11.73
N THR A 187 -8.16 -3.48 -12.62
CA THR A 187 -8.31 -3.69 -14.07
C THR A 187 -7.06 -4.32 -14.69
N LEU A 188 -5.91 -3.66 -14.55
CA LEU A 188 -4.69 -4.05 -15.27
C LEU A 188 -3.89 -5.13 -14.54
N GLN A 189 -4.01 -5.19 -13.22
CA GLN A 189 -3.32 -6.19 -12.40
C GLN A 189 -4.31 -7.15 -11.72
N GLY A 190 -5.61 -7.06 -11.97
CA GLY A 190 -6.62 -7.80 -11.21
C GLY A 190 -6.48 -9.32 -11.26
N SER A 191 -5.90 -9.87 -12.33
CA SER A 191 -5.58 -11.29 -12.46
C SER A 191 -4.27 -11.68 -11.76
N LYS A 192 -3.43 -10.71 -11.40
CA LYS A 192 -2.16 -10.88 -10.69
C LYS A 192 -2.26 -10.55 -9.21
N LEU A 193 -3.36 -9.98 -8.72
CA LEU A 193 -3.57 -9.73 -7.29
C LEU A 193 -4.02 -11.00 -6.55
N GLN A 194 -3.69 -11.09 -5.26
CA GLN A 194 -4.28 -12.11 -4.39
C GLN A 194 -5.82 -11.95 -4.32
N PRO A 195 -6.59 -13.05 -4.30
CA PRO A 195 -8.06 -12.98 -4.26
C PRO A 195 -8.60 -12.16 -3.09
N ARG A 196 -8.05 -12.37 -1.88
CA ARG A 196 -8.46 -11.61 -0.68
C ARG A 196 -8.21 -10.11 -0.83
N LEU A 197 -7.06 -9.72 -1.40
CA LEU A 197 -6.76 -8.32 -1.66
C LEU A 197 -7.72 -7.74 -2.69
N LYS A 198 -7.97 -8.47 -3.78
CA LYS A 198 -8.93 -8.06 -4.81
C LYS A 198 -10.32 -7.79 -4.21
N SER A 199 -10.83 -8.68 -3.36
CA SER A 199 -12.12 -8.48 -2.69
C SER A 199 -12.12 -7.23 -1.80
N ARG A 200 -11.05 -6.98 -1.06
CA ARG A 200 -10.91 -5.79 -0.21
C ARG A 200 -10.86 -4.49 -1.03
N LEU A 201 -10.12 -4.50 -2.14
CA LEU A 201 -10.06 -3.37 -3.07
C LEU A 201 -11.43 -3.11 -3.72
N GLN A 202 -12.17 -4.16 -4.07
CA GLN A 202 -13.54 -4.02 -4.57
C GLN A 202 -14.47 -3.43 -3.50
N GLN A 203 -14.39 -3.90 -2.26
CA GLN A 203 -15.16 -3.35 -1.15
C GLN A 203 -14.87 -1.86 -0.94
N PHE A 204 -13.61 -1.43 -1.07
CA PHE A 204 -13.26 -0.01 -1.04
C PHE A 204 -13.89 0.79 -2.20
N MET A 205 -13.99 0.20 -3.39
CA MET A 205 -14.66 0.87 -4.52
C MET A 205 -16.16 1.04 -4.30
N ASP A 206 -16.78 0.09 -3.60
CA ASP A 206 -18.21 0.09 -3.29
C ASP A 206 -18.55 1.03 -2.11
N ASP A 207 -17.71 1.03 -1.06
CA ASP A 207 -17.80 1.91 0.09
C ASP A 207 -16.43 2.49 0.48
N PRO A 208 -16.05 3.64 -0.09
CA PRO A 208 -14.75 4.23 0.18
C PRO A 208 -14.63 4.82 1.60
N VAL A 209 -15.72 5.09 2.32
CA VAL A 209 -15.75 5.90 3.55
C VAL A 209 -15.44 5.07 4.83
N GLY A 210 -15.07 3.80 4.69
CA GLY A 210 -14.85 2.88 5.82
C GLY A 210 -13.75 3.27 6.83
N THR A 211 -13.78 2.62 7.99
CA THR A 211 -12.94 2.86 9.19
C THR A 211 -11.43 2.69 9.01
N SER A 212 -10.97 2.12 7.89
CA SER A 212 -9.54 1.91 7.58
C SER A 212 -8.71 3.21 7.51
N ARG A 213 -9.36 4.37 7.52
CA ARG A 213 -8.73 5.69 7.31
C ARG A 213 -8.14 6.31 8.56
N VAL A 214 -8.60 5.93 9.75
CA VAL A 214 -8.18 6.57 11.00
C VAL A 214 -6.67 6.39 11.22
N ALA A 215 -6.18 5.15 11.09
CA ALA A 215 -4.75 4.86 11.26
C ALA A 215 -3.86 5.59 10.23
N ALA A 216 -4.34 5.76 9.00
CA ALA A 216 -3.61 6.47 7.96
C ALA A 216 -3.57 7.98 8.20
N ALA A 217 -4.67 8.57 8.66
CA ALA A 217 -4.75 9.98 9.06
C ALA A 217 -3.82 10.26 10.25
N GLU A 218 -3.90 9.45 11.32
CA GLU A 218 -3.01 9.56 12.49
C GLU A 218 -1.53 9.46 12.12
N PHE A 219 -1.19 8.52 11.23
CA PHE A 219 0.17 8.38 10.73
C PHE A 219 0.62 9.62 9.95
N THR A 220 -0.26 10.19 9.13
CA THR A 220 0.05 11.40 8.34
C THR A 220 0.29 12.61 9.25
N ASP A 221 -0.53 12.77 10.29
CA ASP A 221 -0.38 13.84 11.29
C ASP A 221 0.92 13.70 12.08
N GLN A 222 1.30 12.47 12.44
CA GLN A 222 2.59 12.20 13.07
C GLN A 222 3.75 12.63 12.16
N VAL A 223 3.70 12.30 10.87
CA VAL A 223 4.74 12.65 9.91
C VAL A 223 4.83 14.16 9.70
N ALA A 224 3.70 14.86 9.66
CA ALA A 224 3.66 16.32 9.60
C ALA A 224 4.35 16.93 10.83
N THR A 225 4.00 16.45 12.02
CA THR A 225 4.56 16.94 13.29
C THR A 225 6.07 16.68 13.41
N GLU A 226 6.53 15.47 13.07
CA GLU A 226 7.97 15.13 13.07
C GLU A 226 8.75 16.06 12.15
N ARG A 227 8.18 16.42 10.99
CA ARG A 227 8.83 17.29 10.01
C ARG A 227 8.90 18.75 10.44
N ASP A 228 7.86 19.24 11.12
CA ASP A 228 7.84 20.59 11.68
C ASP A 228 8.84 20.70 12.85
N SER A 229 9.04 19.63 13.62
CA SER A 229 10.03 19.59 14.71
C SER A 229 11.49 19.57 14.24
N ASP A 230 11.76 19.05 13.03
CA ASP A 230 13.09 19.07 12.40
C ASP A 230 13.48 20.47 11.91
N PHE A 231 12.52 21.41 11.82
CA PHE A 231 12.77 22.80 11.47
C PHE A 231 12.90 23.63 12.75
N ASP A 232 14.12 23.85 13.23
CA ASP A 232 14.39 24.84 14.28
C ASP A 232 14.54 26.23 13.65
N PRO A 233 13.54 27.13 13.78
CA PRO A 233 13.64 28.49 13.27
C PRO A 233 14.78 29.28 13.93
N ALA A 234 15.25 28.89 15.13
CA ALA A 234 16.37 29.55 15.78
C ALA A 234 17.68 29.32 15.03
N HIS A 235 17.94 28.09 14.56
CA HIS A 235 19.10 27.78 13.72
C HIS A 235 19.06 28.52 12.37
N LEU A 236 17.87 28.66 11.75
CA LEU A 236 17.73 29.45 10.54
C LEU A 236 17.95 30.94 10.81
N HIS A 237 17.43 31.45 11.91
CA HIS A 237 17.59 32.85 12.32
C HIS A 237 19.05 33.19 12.61
N GLU A 238 19.77 32.32 13.33
CA GLU A 238 21.19 32.46 13.64
C GLU A 238 22.04 32.42 12.35
N PHE A 239 21.73 31.49 11.43
CA PHE A 239 22.38 31.43 10.12
C PHE A 239 22.16 32.71 9.29
N LEU A 240 20.93 33.23 9.27
CA LEU A 240 20.59 34.46 8.55
C LEU A 240 21.24 35.69 9.19
N GLN A 241 21.31 35.76 10.53
CA GLN A 241 22.03 36.82 11.25
C GLN A 241 23.52 36.82 10.92
N LEU A 242 24.15 35.62 10.86
CA LEU A 242 25.54 35.45 10.45
C LEU A 242 25.81 35.86 8.99
N GLN A 243 24.92 35.51 8.06
CA GLN A 243 25.04 35.89 6.64
C GLN A 243 24.78 37.38 6.40
N LEU A 244 23.88 37.99 7.17
CA LEU A 244 23.49 39.39 7.01
C LEU A 244 24.30 40.37 7.88
N GLY A 245 25.23 39.86 8.71
CA GLY A 245 26.05 40.67 9.60
C GLY A 245 25.25 41.38 10.70
N LEU A 246 24.07 40.87 11.03
CA LEU A 246 23.19 41.45 12.04
C LEU A 246 23.63 40.96 13.41
N SER A 247 24.05 41.87 14.30
CA SER A 247 24.32 41.52 15.70
C SER A 247 23.01 41.24 16.44
N PRO A 248 22.99 40.26 17.36
CA PRO A 248 21.81 40.03 18.20
C PRO A 248 21.59 41.25 19.10
N SER A 249 20.38 41.81 19.03
CA SER A 249 19.90 42.91 19.88
C SER A 249 19.25 42.39 21.15
#